data_AF-A0A973FU04-F1
#
_entry.id   AF-A0A973FU04-F1
#
_cell.length_a   1.000
_cell.length_b   1.000
_cell.length_c   1.000
_cell.angle_alpha   90.00
_cell.angle_beta   90.00
_cell.angle_gamma   90.00
#
_symmetry.space_group_name_H-M   'P 1'
#
loop_
_entity.id
_entity.type
_entity.pdbx_description
1 polymer ?
#
loop_
_entity_poly.entity_id
_entity_poly.type
_entity_poly.pdbx_seq_one_letter_code
_entity_poly.pdbx_strand_id
1 'polypeptide(L)' 'CRDIVIINAALAIVAGEKAADIKEGIKIATDCIDSGAAVKKLQELIAMSNS' A
#
# COMPACT_ATOMS: atom_id res chain seq x y z
N CYS A 1 -9.52 6.76 -9.85
CA CYS A 1 -9.27 5.46 -9.16
C CYS A 1 -8.17 5.55 -8.10
N ARG A 2 -7.06 6.28 -8.33
CA ARG A 2 -5.92 6.39 -7.38
C ARG A 2 -6.32 6.79 -5.95
N ASP A 3 -7.14 7.83 -5.78
CA ASP A 3 -7.45 8.34 -4.44
C ASP A 3 -8.26 7.35 -3.59
N ILE A 4 -9.19 6.61 -4.20
CA ILE A 4 -9.94 5.54 -3.53
C ILE A 4 -9.00 4.41 -3.06
N VAL A 5 -8.02 4.05 -3.90
CA VAL A 5 -7.01 3.05 -3.53
C VAL A 5 -6.16 3.53 -2.36
N ILE A 6 -5.72 4.80 -2.38
CA ILE A 6 -4.95 5.40 -1.29
C ILE A 6 -5.75 5.39 0.01
N ILE A 7 -7.02 5.79 -0.02
CA ILE A 7 -7.87 5.80 1.18
C ILE A 7 -8.03 4.39 1.75
N ASN A 8 -8.37 3.39 0.93
CA ASN A 8 -8.54 2.02 1.40
C ASN A 8 -7.22 1.43 1.94
N ALA A 9 -6.11 1.68 1.24
CA ALA A 9 -4.79 1.23 1.67
C ALA A 9 -4.38 1.91 2.99
N ALA A 10 -4.61 3.21 3.15
CA ALA A 10 -4.32 3.94 4.39
C ALA A 10 -5.07 3.35 5.58
N LEU A 11 -6.37 3.07 5.42
CA LEU A 11 -7.19 2.45 6.46
C LEU A 11 -6.66 1.03 6.81
N ALA A 12 -6.27 0.24 5.81
CA ALA A 12 -5.68 -1.07 6.03
C ALA A 12 -4.31 -1.00 6.74
N ILE A 13 -3.47 -0.02 6.41
CA ILE A 13 -2.16 0.22 7.04
C ILE A 13 -2.33 0.58 8.52
N VAL A 14 -3.30 1.45 8.84
CA VAL A 14 -3.64 1.81 10.23
C VAL A 14 -4.20 0.59 10.97
N ALA A 15 -5.14 -0.14 10.36
CA ALA A 15 -5.70 -1.36 10.96
C ALA A 15 -4.65 -2.45 11.21
N GLY A 16 -3.58 -2.48 10.40
CA GLY A 16 -2.42 -3.35 10.60
C GLY A 16 -1.35 -2.78 11.53
N GLU A 17 -1.64 -1.71 12.27
CA GLU A 17 -0.74 -1.03 13.22
C GLU A 17 0.59 -0.58 12.57
N LYS A 18 0.56 -0.25 11.28
CA LYS A 18 1.73 0.24 10.52
C LYS A 18 1.77 1.77 10.36
N ALA A 19 0.75 2.45 10.87
CA ALA A 19 0.65 3.90 10.96
C ALA A 19 -0.07 4.28 12.25
N ALA A 20 0.30 5.40 12.87
CA ALA A 20 -0.30 5.89 14.11
C ALA A 20 -1.71 6.48 13.88
N ASP A 21 -1.96 7.04 12.70
CA ASP A 21 -3.26 7.60 12.32
C ASP A 21 -3.51 7.53 10.81
N ILE A 22 -4.73 7.93 10.40
CA ILE A 22 -5.15 7.91 9.00
C ILE A 22 -4.30 8.84 8.13
N LYS A 23 -3.83 9.97 8.66
CA LYS A 23 -3.03 10.94 7.89
C LYS A 23 -1.66 10.36 7.56
N GLU A 24 -1.03 9.69 8.53
CA GLU A 24 0.20 8.93 8.30
C GLU A 24 -0.05 7.75 7.35
N GLY A 25 -1.17 7.03 7.51
CA GLY A 25 -1.57 5.95 6.60
C GLY A 25 -1.70 6.42 5.15
N ILE A 26 -2.30 7.60 4.91
CA ILE A 26 -2.41 8.20 3.58
C ILE A 26 -1.02 8.51 3.00
N LYS A 27 -0.11 9.05 3.82
CA LYS A 27 1.25 9.35 3.38
C LYS A 27 1.98 8.08 2.95
N ILE A 28 1.95 7.03 3.78
CA ILE A 28 2.59 5.74 3.47
C ILE A 28 1.97 5.11 2.20
N ALA A 29 0.63 5.07 2.11
CA ALA A 29 -0.05 4.53 0.94
C ALA A 29 0.30 5.30 -0.34
N THR A 30 0.37 6.63 -0.26
CA THR A 30 0.77 7.50 -1.38
C THR A 30 2.20 7.19 -1.82
N ASP A 31 3.15 7.16 -0.87
CA ASP A 31 4.55 6.86 -1.15
C ASP A 31 4.70 5.45 -1.77
N CYS A 32 3.96 4.45 -1.30
CA CYS A 32 3.98 3.09 -1.85
C CYS A 32 3.49 3.01 -3.30
N ILE A 33 2.47 3.80 -3.66
CA ILE A 33 1.92 3.84 -5.02
C ILE A 33 2.84 4.64 -5.95
N ASP A 34 3.23 5.85 -5.54
CA ASP A 34 3.97 6.78 -6.41
C ASP A 34 5.43 6.34 -6.63
N SER A 35 6.04 5.66 -5.66
CA SER A 35 7.38 5.07 -5.81
C SER A 35 7.41 3.79 -6.64
N GLY A 36 6.25 3.22 -6.98
CA GLY A 36 6.14 1.91 -7.63
C GLY A 36 6.43 0.71 -6.72
N ALA A 37 6.64 0.92 -5.42
CA ALA A 37 6.87 -0.17 -4.46
C ALA A 37 5.72 -1.19 -4.43
N ALA A 38 4.47 -0.74 -4.59
CA ALA A 38 3.30 -1.61 -4.69
C ALA A 38 3.38 -2.58 -5.89
N VAL A 39 3.78 -2.08 -7.06
CA VAL A 39 3.94 -2.89 -8.28
C VAL A 39 5.10 -3.87 -8.14
N LYS A 40 6.22 -3.42 -7.57
CA LYS A 40 7.36 -4.30 -7.28
C LYS A 40 6.94 -5.46 -6.37
N LYS A 41 6.17 -5.19 -5.31
CA LYS A 41 5.72 -6.25 -4.41
C LYS A 41 4.75 -7.23 -5.09
N LEU A 42 3.88 -6.73 -5.97
CA LEU A 42 3.02 -7.58 -6.78
C LEU A 42 3.83 -8.53 -7.67
N GLN A 43 4.89 -8.04 -8.32
CA GLN A 43 5.77 -8.87 -9.15
C GLN A 43 6.47 -9.97 -8.34
N GLU A 44 6.96 -9.65 -7.14
CA GLU A 44 7.54 -10.65 -6.22
C GLU A 44 6.52 -11.73 -5.85
N LEU A 45 5.27 -11.35 -5.57
CA LEU A 45 4.19 -12.29 -5.25
C LEU A 45 3.86 -13.20 -6.43
N ILE A 46 3.79 -12.67 -7.65
CA ILE A 46 3.55 -13.45 -8.89
C ILE A 46 4.66 -14.48 -9.10
N ALA A 47 5.92 -14.07 -8.94
CA ALA A 47 7.06 -14.98 -9.07
C ALA A 47 7.00 -16.12 -8.04
N MET A 48 6.62 -15.81 -6.80
CA MET A 48 6.49 -16.79 -5.73
C MET A 48 5.31 -17.75 -5.94
N SER A 49 4.15 -17.28 -6.43
CA SER A 49 2.94 -18.10 -6.54
C SER A 49 2.89 -19.01 -7.77
N ASN A 50 3.69 -18.73 -8.79
CA ASN A 50 3.75 -19.48 -10.05
C ASN A 50 4.99 -20.39 -10.15
N SER A 51 5.60 -20.72 -9.01
CA SER A 51 6.72 -21.65 -8.87
C SER A 51 6.25 -23.07 -8.56
#